data_AF-A0A4R6QWD3-F1
#
_entry.id   AF-A0A4R6QWD3-F1
#
_cell.length_a   1.000
_cell.length_b   1.000
_cell.length_c   1.000
_cell.angle_alpha   90.00
_cell.angle_beta   90.00
_cell.angle_gamma   90.00
#
_symmetry.space_group_name_H-M   'P 1'
#
loop_
_entity.id
_entity.type
_entity.pdbx_description
1 polymer ?
#
loop_
_entity_poly.entity_id
_entity_poly.type
_entity_poly.pdbx_seq_one_letter_code
_entity_poly.pdbx_strand_id
1 'polypeptide(L)' 'MDRDSLIKYINATIASGDEQTSALDYDVEAIADELEQQAGPGTGEKVEAPVFWATIQKHKKNA' A
#
# COMPACT_ATOMS: atom_id res chain seq x y z
N MET A 1 -7.06 5.29 -10.59
CA MET A 1 -7.36 3.97 -9.99
C MET A 1 -8.39 4.22 -8.90
N ASP A 2 -9.45 3.43 -8.82
CA ASP A 2 -10.40 3.50 -7.70
C ASP A 2 -9.79 2.89 -6.43
N ARG A 3 -10.26 3.34 -5.26
CA ARG A 3 -9.76 2.89 -3.95
C ARG A 3 -9.77 1.37 -3.80
N ASP A 4 -10.83 0.71 -4.26
CA ASP A 4 -11.00 -0.74 -4.18
C ASP A 4 -9.90 -1.48 -4.98
N SER A 5 -9.58 -0.97 -6.17
CA SER A 5 -8.47 -1.46 -6.99
C SER A 5 -7.10 -1.18 -6.36
N LEU A 6 -6.93 -0.05 -5.67
CA LEU A 6 -5.70 0.28 -4.94
C LEU A 6 -5.47 -0.67 -3.76
N ILE A 7 -6.51 -0.93 -2.97
CA ILE A 7 -6.49 -1.88 -1.86
C ILE A 7 -6.15 -3.29 -2.36
N LYS A 8 -6.78 -3.74 -3.47
CA LYS A 8 -6.46 -5.03 -4.10
C LYS A 8 -5.01 -5.10 -4.56
N TYR A 9 -4.51 -4.03 -5.18
CA TYR A 9 -3.11 -3.93 -5.61
C TYR A 9 -2.14 -4.00 -4.43
N ILE A 10 -2.40 -3.25 -3.35
CA ILE A 10 -1.59 -3.28 -2.12
C ILE A 10 -1.56 -4.69 -1.54
N ASN A 11 -2.72 -5.33 -1.37
CA ASN A 11 -2.82 -6.69 -0.85
C ASN A 11 -2.04 -7.71 -1.68
N ALA A 12 -2.19 -7.67 -3.01
CA ALA A 12 -1.46 -8.55 -3.92
C ALA A 12 0.06 -8.30 -3.86
N THR A 13 0.47 -7.03 -3.75
CA THR A 13 1.88 -6.65 -3.71
C THR A 13 2.54 -7.10 -2.41
N ILE A 14 1.90 -6.88 -1.25
CA ILE A 14 2.37 -7.38 0.05
C ILE A 14 2.52 -8.90 0.01
N ALA A 15 1.47 -9.61 -0.42
CA ALA A 15 1.49 -11.08 -0.50
C ALA A 15 2.55 -11.62 -1.46
N SER A 16 2.92 -10.86 -2.50
CA SER A 16 3.96 -11.24 -3.47
C SER A 16 5.38 -10.89 -3.03
N GLY A 17 5.55 -9.83 -2.22
CA GLY A 17 6.85 -9.30 -1.82
C GLY A 17 7.43 -9.95 -0.56
N ASP A 18 6.61 -10.63 0.22
CA ASP A 18 7.02 -11.23 1.47
C ASP A 18 6.24 -12.54 1.70
N GLU A 19 6.88 -13.69 1.46
CA GLU A 19 6.26 -15.02 1.63
C GLU A 19 5.82 -15.29 3.09
N GLN A 20 6.22 -14.43 4.05
CA GLN A 20 5.92 -14.57 5.47
C GLN A 20 4.96 -13.51 6.03
N THR A 21 4.72 -12.40 5.34
CA THR A 21 3.88 -11.33 5.91
C THR A 21 2.46 -11.38 5.35
N SER A 22 1.51 -11.77 6.20
CA SER A 22 0.11 -11.75 5.84
C SER A 22 -0.33 -10.29 5.69
N ALA A 23 -1.12 -9.96 4.66
CA ALA A 23 -1.73 -8.63 4.55
C ALA A 23 -2.57 -8.23 5.79
N LEU A 24 -2.94 -9.21 6.63
CA LEU A 24 -3.58 -9.03 7.93
C LEU A 24 -2.73 -8.20 8.92
N ASP A 25 -1.40 -8.25 8.78
CA ASP A 25 -0.44 -7.55 9.65
C ASP A 25 -0.26 -6.08 9.25
N TYR A 26 -0.99 -5.58 8.26
CA TYR A 26 -0.91 -4.19 7.80
C TYR A 26 -2.25 -3.49 7.92
N ASP A 27 -2.22 -2.17 8.11
CA ASP A 27 -3.39 -1.31 7.98
C ASP A 27 -3.52 -0.84 6.52
N VAL A 28 -4.12 -1.68 5.68
CA VAL A 28 -4.22 -1.47 4.23
C VAL A 28 -5.03 -0.23 3.87
N GLU A 29 -6.04 0.13 4.68
CA GLU A 29 -6.82 1.36 4.49
C GLU A 29 -5.95 2.61 4.72
N ALA A 30 -5.20 2.63 5.82
CA ALA A 30 -4.29 3.74 6.13
C ALA A 30 -3.16 3.87 5.09
N ILE A 31 -2.66 2.74 4.57
CA ILE A 31 -1.70 2.72 3.46
C ILE A 31 -2.33 3.32 2.20
N ALA A 32 -3.54 2.90 1.82
CA ALA A 32 -4.22 3.41 0.64
C ALA A 32 -4.44 4.93 0.74
N ASP A 33 -4.88 5.43 1.90
CA ASP A 33 -5.05 6.86 2.15
C ASP A 33 -3.74 7.64 2.00
N GLU A 34 -2.64 7.15 2.58
CA GLU A 34 -1.34 7.83 2.49
C GLU A 34 -0.78 7.80 1.07
N LEU A 35 -0.94 6.68 0.34
CA LEU A 35 -0.54 6.57 -1.06
C LEU A 35 -1.37 7.47 -1.98
N GLU A 36 -2.68 7.58 -1.76
CA GLU A 36 -3.54 8.53 -2.50
C GLU A 36 -3.12 9.98 -2.25
N GLN A 37 -2.75 10.33 -1.02
CA GLN A 37 -2.24 11.67 -0.69
C GLN A 37 -0.88 11.96 -1.33
N GLN A 38 0.03 10.98 -1.33
CA GLN A 38 1.37 11.13 -1.91
C GLN A 38 1.35 11.17 -3.44
N ALA A 39 0.47 10.40 -4.09
CA ALA A 39 0.31 10.44 -5.55
C ALA A 39 -0.38 11.73 -6.03
N GLY A 40 -1.11 12.41 -5.15
CA GLY A 40 -1.87 13.62 -5.46
C GLY A 40 -3.19 13.35 -6.18
N PRO A 41 -4.18 14.26 -6.08
CA PRO A 41 -5.48 14.06 -6.70
C PRO A 41 -5.38 14.09 -8.23
N GLY A 42 -5.74 12.96 -8.86
CA GLY A 42 -6.00 12.88 -10.30
C GLY A 42 -4.79 12.61 -11.21
N THR A 43 -3.60 12.36 -10.67
CA THR A 43 -2.40 12.18 -11.50
C THR A 43 -2.36 10.83 -12.21
N GLY A 44 -2.94 9.77 -11.63
CA GLY A 44 -2.66 8.41 -12.12
C GLY A 44 -1.15 8.10 -12.14
N GLU A 45 -0.34 8.94 -11.49
CA GLU A 45 1.10 8.77 -11.40
C GLU A 45 1.36 7.60 -10.48
N LYS A 46 2.18 6.68 -10.98
CA LYS A 46 2.57 5.51 -10.22
C LYS A 46 3.43 6.00 -9.05
N VAL A 47 2.99 5.71 -7.83
CA VAL A 47 3.84 5.83 -6.65
C VAL A 47 5.12 5.04 -6.92
N GLU A 48 6.27 5.68 -6.72
CA GLU A 48 7.56 5.00 -6.88
C GLU A 48 7.67 3.82 -5.92
N ALA A 49 8.20 2.68 -6.39
CA ALA A 49 8.31 1.47 -5.58
C ALA A 49 9.02 1.67 -4.22
N PRO A 50 10.09 2.48 -4.08
CA PRO A 50 10.71 2.74 -2.79
C PRO A 50 9.78 3.45 -1.80
N VAL A 51 9.01 4.42 -2.29
CA VAL A 51 8.04 5.21 -1.50
C VAL A 51 6.86 4.32 -1.08
N PHE A 52 6.40 3.47 -2.00
CA PHE A 52 5.39 2.46 -1.72
C PHE A 52 5.80 1.56 -0.56
N TRP A 53 6.96 0.90 -0.64
CA TRP A 53 7.42 -0.02 0.40
C TRP A 53 7.71 0.67 1.73
N ALA A 54 8.23 1.90 1.73
CA ALA A 54 8.40 2.68 2.95
C ALA A 54 7.06 2.95 3.66
N THR A 55 6.02 3.24 2.88
CA THR A 55 4.65 3.45 3.40
C THR A 55 4.06 2.15 3.96
N ILE A 56 4.24 1.02 3.26
CA ILE A 56 3.81 -0.31 3.74
C ILE A 56 4.45 -0.63 5.09
N GLN A 57 5.78 -0.49 5.20
CA GLN A 57 6.52 -0.81 6.43
C GLN A 57 6.12 0.09 7.61
N LYS A 58 5.81 1.36 7.36
CA LYS A 58 5.34 2.31 8.39
C LYS A 58 4.00 1.89 9.02
N HIS A 59 3.12 1.28 8.23
CA HIS A 59 1.77 0.84 8.64
C HIS A 59 1.67 -0.65 8.96
N LYS A 60 2.81 -1.30 9.20
CA LYS A 60 2.84 -2.63 9.79
C LYS A 60 2.27 -2.55 11.20
N LYS A 61 1.16 -3.26 11.45
CA LYS A 61 0.62 -3.46 12.79
C LYS A 61 1.70 -4.17 13.58
N ASN A 62 2.25 -3.50 14.59
CA ASN A 62 3.27 -4.08 15.44
C ASN A 62 2.78 -5.44 15.96
N ALA A 63 3.55 -6.49 15.69
CA ALA A 63 3.47 -7.74 16.42
C ALA A 63 4.04 -7.55 17.83
#